data_AF-Q6XZW6-F1
#
_entry.id   AF-Q6XZW6-F1
#
_cell.length_a   1.000
_cell.length_b   1.000
_cell.length_c   1.000
_cell.angle_alpha   90.00
_cell.angle_beta   90.00
_cell.angle_gamma   90.00
#
_symmetry.space_group_name_H-M   'P 1'
#
loop_
_entity.id
_entity.type
_entity.pdbx_description
1 polymer ?
#
loop_
_entity_poly.entity_id
_entity_poly.type
_entity_poly.pdbx_seq_one_letter_code
_entity_poly.pdbx_strand_id
1 'polypeptide(L)'
;MTSRSLLPFVLSLLLPRIIMAQSYLELYSHQWLNNWKSLHLLNELDGQFPLHCLKESMNFKLPAEMLHPHQFQQENATEAIHDLLQQIFNIFSRNHSQTGWDEAIVEKFLHGVHQEMVWLELFLEEEMGWENSTLRRDISLHIKSYFKRMMDYLKGRNYSSCAWEVIRMETKRSCLVIYRLTRKLKK
;
A
#
# COMPACT_ATOMS: atom_id res chain seq x y z
N MET A 1 -33.18 46.11 14.32
CA MET A 1 -31.97 45.51 13.73
C MET A 1 -31.92 44.05 14.14
N THR A 2 -32.40 43.14 13.28
CA THR A 2 -32.29 41.69 13.53
C THR A 2 -30.88 41.26 13.19
N SER A 3 -30.07 41.00 14.22
CA SER A 3 -28.75 40.36 14.06
C SER A 3 -28.96 38.98 13.44
N ARG A 4 -28.68 38.83 12.14
CA ARG A 4 -28.70 37.52 11.48
C ARG A 4 -27.55 36.70 12.04
N SER A 5 -27.89 35.66 12.80
CA SER A 5 -26.91 34.72 13.36
C SER A 5 -26.12 34.08 12.23
N LEU A 6 -24.79 34.21 12.28
CA LEU A 6 -23.87 33.52 11.37
C LEU A 6 -23.67 32.04 11.74
N LEU A 7 -24.18 31.62 12.90
CA LEU A 7 -23.99 30.28 13.45
C LEU A 7 -24.39 29.15 12.47
N PRO A 8 -25.55 29.20 11.77
CA PRO A 8 -25.92 28.13 10.85
C PRO A 8 -24.97 28.01 9.65
N PHE A 9 -24.46 29.15 9.15
CA PHE A 9 -23.50 29.18 8.06
C PHE A 9 -22.14 28.62 8.49
N VAL A 10 -21.68 28.99 9.69
CA VAL A 10 -20.44 28.46 10.25
C VAL A 10 -20.56 26.95 10.48
N LEU A 11 -21.65 26.47 11.07
CA LEU A 11 -21.88 25.03 11.26
C LEU A 11 -21.91 24.27 9.92
N SER A 12 -22.63 24.78 8.92
CA SER A 12 -22.70 24.18 7.59
C SER A 12 -21.33 24.10 6.88
N LEU A 13 -20.43 25.07 7.12
CA LEU A 13 -19.07 25.05 6.57
C LEU A 13 -18.10 24.16 7.34
N LEU A 14 -18.32 23.96 8.65
CA LEU A 14 -17.43 23.17 9.50
C LEU A 14 -17.75 21.67 9.45
N LEU A 15 -19.02 21.29 9.36
CA LEU A 15 -19.43 19.88 9.40
C LEU A 15 -18.73 18.99 8.35
N PRO A 16 -18.65 19.36 7.05
CA PRO A 16 -17.97 18.52 6.06
C PRO A 16 -16.48 18.34 6.37
N ARG A 17 -15.83 19.40 6.89
CA ARG A 17 -14.40 19.35 7.26
C ARG A 17 -14.15 18.45 8.46
N ILE A 18 -15.08 18.41 9.42
CA ILE A 18 -15.00 17.55 10.59
C ILE A 18 -15.20 16.09 10.16
N ILE A 19 -16.21 15.81 9.33
CA ILE A 19 -16.50 14.48 8.80
C ILE A 19 -15.28 13.94 8.03
N MET A 20 -14.73 14.71 7.09
CA MET A 20 -13.54 14.33 6.33
C MET A 20 -12.29 14.14 7.22
N ALA A 21 -12.09 15.00 8.23
CA ALA A 21 -10.97 14.82 9.15
C ALA A 21 -11.10 13.52 9.97
N GLN A 22 -12.32 13.16 10.34
CA GLN A 22 -12.61 11.92 11.06
C GLN A 22 -12.44 10.69 10.16
N SER A 23 -12.93 10.73 8.92
CA SER A 23 -12.80 9.62 7.95
C SER A 23 -11.32 9.30 7.67
N TYR A 24 -10.48 10.31 7.47
CA TYR A 24 -9.04 10.12 7.31
C TYR A 24 -8.32 9.62 8.56
N LEU A 25 -8.79 9.96 9.77
CA LEU A 25 -8.22 9.45 11.01
C LEU A 25 -8.54 7.96 11.20
N GLU A 26 -9.74 7.55 10.82
CA GLU A 26 -10.15 6.14 10.79
C GLU A 26 -9.36 5.35 9.75
N LEU A 27 -9.24 5.90 8.53
CA LEU A 27 -8.42 5.31 7.47
C LEU A 27 -6.96 5.15 7.90
N TYR A 28 -6.37 6.19 8.50
CA TYR A 28 -5.02 6.15 9.06
C TYR A 28 -4.86 4.97 10.03
N SER A 29 -5.79 4.82 10.96
CA SER A 29 -5.73 3.79 12.00
C SER A 29 -5.87 2.39 11.42
N HIS A 30 -6.79 2.22 10.47
CA HIS A 30 -7.03 0.96 9.77
C HIS A 30 -5.80 0.54 8.95
N GLN A 31 -5.31 1.44 8.09
CA GLN A 31 -4.15 1.22 7.23
C GLN A 31 -2.87 0.93 8.03
N TRP A 32 -2.67 1.63 9.15
CA TRP A 32 -1.52 1.40 10.02
C TRP A 32 -1.53 -0.01 10.60
N LEU A 33 -2.68 -0.44 11.13
CA LEU A 33 -2.84 -1.75 11.75
C LEU A 33 -2.71 -2.88 10.72
N ASN A 34 -3.30 -2.74 9.55
CA ASN A 34 -3.25 -3.79 8.53
C ASN A 34 -1.87 -3.90 7.90
N ASN A 35 -1.19 -2.78 7.60
CA ASN A 35 0.20 -2.82 7.15
C ASN A 35 1.15 -3.44 8.19
N TRP A 36 0.85 -3.26 9.49
CA TRP A 36 1.55 -3.96 10.58
C TRP A 36 1.34 -5.48 10.52
N LYS A 37 0.09 -5.93 10.37
CA LYS A 37 -0.22 -7.36 10.20
C LYS A 37 0.46 -7.94 8.97
N SER A 38 0.44 -7.23 7.85
CA SER A 38 1.11 -7.63 6.60
C SER A 38 2.62 -7.85 6.81
N LEU A 39 3.30 -6.91 7.47
CA LEU A 39 4.72 -7.06 7.81
C LEU A 39 4.98 -8.22 8.77
N HIS A 40 4.08 -8.44 9.73
CA HIS A 40 4.19 -9.56 10.65
C HIS A 40 4.10 -10.90 9.90
N LEU A 41 3.09 -11.09 9.05
CA LEU A 41 2.94 -12.30 8.23
C LEU A 41 4.14 -12.53 7.30
N LEU A 42 4.68 -11.48 6.67
CA LEU A 42 5.88 -11.58 5.84
C LEU A 42 7.14 -12.01 6.62
N ASN A 43 7.18 -11.76 7.94
CA ASN A 43 8.26 -12.26 8.80
C ASN A 43 8.04 -13.73 9.18
N GLU A 44 6.78 -14.19 9.30
CA GLU A 44 6.47 -15.58 9.66
C GLU A 44 6.76 -16.59 8.55
N LEU A 45 6.65 -16.20 7.27
CA LEU A 45 6.80 -17.12 6.12
C LEU A 45 8.12 -17.91 6.09
N ASP A 46 9.26 -17.26 6.36
CA ASP A 46 10.58 -17.94 6.41
C ASP A 46 11.59 -17.23 7.33
N GLY A 47 11.14 -16.30 8.18
CA GLY A 47 12.02 -15.60 9.11
C GLY A 47 13.18 -14.86 8.42
N GLN A 48 14.41 -15.31 8.70
CA GLN A 48 15.65 -14.70 8.21
C GLN A 48 15.95 -15.10 6.76
N PHE A 49 16.37 -14.12 5.96
CA PHE A 49 16.74 -14.34 4.56
C PHE A 49 17.87 -15.38 4.43
N PRO A 50 17.72 -16.43 3.61
CA PRO A 50 18.74 -17.47 3.47
C PRO A 50 20.04 -16.95 2.83
N LEU A 51 21.18 -17.17 3.50
CA LEU A 51 22.47 -16.63 3.05
C LEU A 51 22.88 -17.10 1.65
N HIS A 52 22.51 -18.33 1.28
CA HIS A 52 22.82 -18.87 -0.05
C HIS A 52 22.08 -18.15 -1.19
N CYS A 53 21.00 -17.43 -0.88
CA CYS A 53 20.24 -16.62 -1.84
C CYS A 53 20.83 -15.21 -2.05
N LEU A 54 21.83 -14.78 -1.27
CA LEU A 54 22.43 -13.43 -1.38
C LEU A 54 23.00 -13.16 -2.78
N LYS A 55 23.52 -14.20 -3.44
CA LYS A 55 24.06 -14.14 -4.82
C LYS A 55 22.99 -13.82 -5.87
N GLU A 56 21.71 -13.98 -5.55
CA GLU A 56 20.58 -13.71 -6.45
C GLU A 56 19.93 -12.35 -6.19
N SER A 57 20.43 -11.57 -5.22
CA SER A 57 19.91 -10.25 -4.89
C SER A 57 19.84 -9.33 -6.11
N MET A 58 18.76 -8.54 -6.18
CA MET A 58 18.48 -7.65 -7.30
C MET A 58 18.01 -6.30 -6.76
N ASN A 59 18.55 -5.21 -7.31
CA ASN A 59 18.04 -3.87 -7.04
C ASN A 59 16.93 -3.55 -8.04
N PHE A 60 15.67 -3.58 -7.58
CA PHE A 60 14.51 -3.27 -8.40
C PHE A 60 14.30 -1.78 -8.65
N LYS A 61 15.16 -0.88 -8.14
CA LYS A 61 15.06 0.57 -8.33
C LYS A 61 13.70 1.11 -7.86
N LEU A 62 13.46 1.07 -6.55
CA LEU A 62 12.28 1.70 -5.93
C LEU A 62 12.14 3.16 -6.43
N PRO A 63 10.95 3.59 -6.90
CA PRO A 63 10.75 4.94 -7.40
C PRO A 63 11.10 6.01 -6.36
N ALA A 64 11.74 7.09 -6.81
CA ALA A 64 12.25 8.11 -5.92
C ALA A 64 11.14 8.87 -5.20
N GLU A 65 9.98 9.05 -5.85
CA GLU A 65 8.79 9.70 -5.29
C GLU A 65 8.35 9.01 -4.00
N MET A 66 8.43 7.68 -3.95
CA MET A 66 8.06 6.86 -2.80
C MET A 66 9.00 7.03 -1.59
N LEU A 67 10.19 7.58 -1.82
CA LEU A 67 11.13 7.95 -0.76
C LEU A 67 10.83 9.33 -0.16
N HIS A 68 9.98 10.12 -0.82
CA HIS A 68 9.70 11.51 -0.50
C HIS A 68 8.21 11.73 -0.21
N PRO A 69 7.66 11.17 0.90
CA PRO A 69 6.24 11.24 1.20
C PRO A 69 5.72 12.68 1.40
N HIS A 70 6.60 13.66 1.59
CA HIS A 70 6.22 15.08 1.69
C HIS A 70 5.61 15.65 0.40
N GLN A 71 5.82 14.99 -0.73
CA GLN A 71 5.24 15.35 -2.03
C GLN A 71 3.77 14.91 -2.15
N PHE A 72 3.28 14.10 -1.21
CA PHE A 72 1.93 13.55 -1.23
C PHE A 72 0.99 14.34 -0.31
N GLN A 73 -0.21 14.59 -0.82
CA GLN A 73 -1.39 15.01 -0.05
C GLN A 73 -2.16 13.77 0.42
N GLN A 74 -3.22 13.94 1.20
CA GLN A 74 -3.98 12.82 1.75
C GLN A 74 -4.54 11.93 0.63
N GLU A 75 -5.12 12.54 -0.40
CA GLU A 75 -5.80 11.91 -1.53
C GLU A 75 -4.84 11.06 -2.37
N ASN A 76 -3.75 11.67 -2.85
CA ASN A 76 -2.79 10.97 -3.68
C ASN A 76 -1.92 9.98 -2.88
N ALA A 77 -1.77 10.16 -1.55
CA ALA A 77 -1.18 9.13 -0.69
C ALA A 77 -2.09 7.90 -0.62
N THR A 78 -3.41 8.09 -0.45
CA THR A 78 -4.40 7.01 -0.45
C THR A 78 -4.37 6.23 -1.77
N GLU A 79 -4.39 6.91 -2.91
CA GLU A 79 -4.28 6.28 -4.23
C GLU A 79 -2.95 5.54 -4.42
N ALA A 80 -1.83 6.12 -3.98
CA ALA A 80 -0.52 5.45 -4.08
C ALA A 80 -0.41 4.21 -3.19
N ILE A 81 -1.06 4.22 -2.02
CA ILE A 81 -1.17 3.04 -1.15
C ILE A 81 -1.99 1.94 -1.84
N HIS A 82 -3.13 2.29 -2.42
CA HIS A 82 -3.95 1.35 -3.19
C HIS A 82 -3.15 0.72 -4.34
N ASP A 83 -2.48 1.54 -5.15
CA ASP A 83 -1.65 1.07 -6.26
C ASP A 83 -0.57 0.08 -5.77
N LEU A 84 0.09 0.38 -4.64
CA LEU A 84 1.08 -0.52 -4.03
C LEU A 84 0.50 -1.86 -3.62
N LEU A 85 -0.63 -1.85 -2.91
CA LEU A 85 -1.30 -3.05 -2.43
C LEU A 85 -1.77 -3.92 -3.61
N GLN A 86 -2.31 -3.28 -4.65
CA GLN A 86 -2.71 -3.97 -5.88
C GLN A 86 -1.53 -4.67 -6.55
N GLN A 87 -0.37 -4.02 -6.61
CA GLN A 87 0.81 -4.67 -7.16
C GLN A 87 1.34 -5.80 -6.28
N ILE A 88 1.33 -5.63 -4.95
CA ILE A 88 1.72 -6.69 -3.99
C ILE A 88 0.82 -7.91 -4.16
N PHE A 89 -0.50 -7.72 -4.18
CA PHE A 89 -1.47 -8.77 -4.41
C PHE A 89 -1.16 -9.54 -5.69
N ASN A 90 -0.98 -8.82 -6.81
CA ASN A 90 -0.68 -9.42 -8.12
C ASN A 90 0.63 -10.24 -8.17
N ILE A 91 1.62 -9.89 -7.34
CA ILE A 91 2.84 -10.66 -7.19
C ILE A 91 2.57 -11.92 -6.37
N PHE A 92 1.96 -11.80 -5.20
CA PHE A 92 1.76 -12.94 -4.28
C PHE A 92 0.70 -13.92 -4.77
N SER A 93 -0.21 -13.53 -5.68
CA SER A 93 -1.12 -14.46 -6.37
C SER A 93 -0.45 -15.35 -7.42
N ARG A 94 0.89 -15.34 -7.53
CA ARG A 94 1.65 -16.24 -8.41
C ARG A 94 2.08 -17.50 -7.66
N ASN A 95 2.52 -18.49 -8.40
CA ASN A 95 2.94 -19.77 -7.82
C ASN A 95 4.18 -19.62 -6.91
N HIS A 96 4.01 -19.94 -5.63
CA HIS A 96 5.05 -20.01 -4.59
C HIS A 96 5.34 -21.45 -4.13
N SER A 97 4.95 -22.48 -4.89
CA SER A 97 5.11 -23.89 -4.50
C SER A 97 6.56 -24.33 -4.23
N GLN A 98 7.55 -23.63 -4.78
CA GLN A 98 8.97 -23.92 -4.54
C GLN A 98 9.53 -23.29 -3.25
N THR A 99 8.75 -22.45 -2.55
CA THR A 99 9.23 -21.76 -1.35
C THR A 99 9.25 -22.64 -0.12
N GLY A 100 8.34 -23.61 -0.03
CA GLY A 100 8.08 -24.34 1.22
C GLY A 100 7.38 -23.51 2.30
N TRP A 101 6.91 -22.30 1.97
CA TRP A 101 6.14 -21.46 2.89
C TRP A 101 4.83 -22.13 3.30
N ASP A 102 4.35 -21.80 4.51
CA ASP A 102 3.02 -22.20 4.97
C ASP A 102 1.93 -21.47 4.16
N GLU A 103 1.18 -22.25 3.37
CA GLU A 103 0.12 -21.76 2.49
C GLU A 103 -0.94 -20.97 3.25
N ALA A 104 -1.27 -21.37 4.50
CA ALA A 104 -2.26 -20.67 5.30
C ALA A 104 -1.80 -19.25 5.67
N ILE A 105 -0.49 -19.04 5.87
CA ILE A 105 0.09 -17.72 6.12
C ILE A 105 0.03 -16.87 4.85
N VAL A 106 0.33 -17.45 3.69
CA VAL A 106 0.23 -16.76 2.39
C VAL A 106 -1.20 -16.34 2.08
N GLU A 107 -2.18 -17.23 2.28
CA GLU A 107 -3.60 -16.95 2.11
C GLU A 107 -4.07 -15.83 3.04
N LYS A 108 -3.69 -15.88 4.31
CA LYS A 108 -4.00 -14.83 5.29
C LYS A 108 -3.41 -13.48 4.90
N PHE A 109 -2.18 -13.48 4.36
CA PHE A 109 -1.54 -12.27 3.85
C PHE A 109 -2.30 -11.71 2.64
N LEU A 110 -2.57 -12.52 1.63
CA LEU A 110 -3.32 -12.11 0.43
C LEU A 110 -4.72 -11.61 0.76
N HIS A 111 -5.42 -12.29 1.66
CA HIS A 111 -6.74 -11.86 2.13
C HIS A 111 -6.68 -10.49 2.82
N GLY A 112 -5.71 -10.28 3.71
CA GLY A 112 -5.53 -9.00 4.39
C GLY A 112 -5.26 -7.85 3.41
N VAL A 113 -4.36 -8.06 2.44
CA VAL A 113 -4.07 -7.08 1.38
C VAL A 113 -5.33 -6.79 0.54
N HIS A 114 -6.10 -7.82 0.18
CA HIS A 114 -7.33 -7.66 -0.59
C HIS A 114 -8.39 -6.85 0.16
N GLN A 115 -8.63 -7.15 1.44
CA GLN A 115 -9.59 -6.40 2.26
C GLN A 115 -9.19 -4.91 2.35
N GLU A 116 -7.89 -4.64 2.47
CA GLU A 116 -7.40 -3.27 2.52
C GLU A 116 -7.59 -2.51 1.19
N MET A 117 -7.37 -3.17 0.05
CA MET A 117 -7.68 -2.58 -1.26
C MET A 117 -9.16 -2.21 -1.39
N VAL A 118 -10.07 -3.12 -1.04
CA VAL A 118 -11.52 -2.88 -1.09
C VAL A 118 -11.90 -1.70 -0.18
N TRP A 119 -11.33 -1.64 1.02
CA TRP A 119 -11.59 -0.53 1.95
C TRP A 119 -11.13 0.82 1.38
N LEU A 120 -9.96 0.87 0.74
CA LEU A 120 -9.43 2.06 0.09
C LEU A 120 -10.28 2.47 -1.12
N GLU A 121 -10.76 1.52 -1.92
CA GLU A 121 -11.64 1.78 -3.07
C GLU A 121 -12.95 2.44 -2.63
N LEU A 122 -13.60 1.89 -1.60
CA LEU A 122 -14.82 2.46 -1.03
C LEU A 122 -14.58 3.87 -0.47
N PHE A 123 -13.47 4.07 0.26
CA PHE A 123 -13.10 5.37 0.80
C PHE A 123 -12.87 6.42 -0.32
N LEU A 124 -12.12 6.05 -1.36
CA LEU A 124 -11.83 6.92 -2.49
C LEU A 124 -13.10 7.27 -3.29
N GLU A 125 -14.00 6.30 -3.46
CA GLU A 125 -15.29 6.51 -4.12
C GLU A 125 -16.16 7.51 -3.35
N GLU A 126 -16.24 7.38 -2.03
CA GLU A 126 -17.02 8.29 -1.17
C GLU A 126 -16.45 9.71 -1.12
N GLU A 127 -15.13 9.86 -1.01
CA GLU A 127 -14.48 11.17 -0.80
C GLU A 127 -14.21 11.94 -2.11
N MET A 128 -13.91 11.25 -3.23
CA MET A 128 -13.48 11.90 -4.48
C MET A 128 -14.28 11.52 -5.71
N GLY A 129 -14.95 10.37 -5.70
CA GLY A 129 -15.52 9.75 -6.90
C GLY A 129 -14.44 9.18 -7.83
N TRP A 130 -14.73 8.02 -8.42
CA TRP A 130 -13.77 7.22 -9.21
C TRP A 130 -13.05 8.00 -10.34
N GLU A 131 -13.73 8.96 -10.97
CA GLU A 131 -13.20 9.67 -12.14
C GLU A 131 -12.14 10.74 -11.79
N ASN A 132 -11.97 11.07 -10.52
CA ASN A 132 -11.14 12.19 -10.07
C ASN A 132 -9.82 11.74 -9.45
N SER A 133 -9.10 10.82 -10.09
CA SER A 133 -7.76 10.43 -9.63
C SER A 133 -6.84 11.66 -9.53
N THR A 134 -6.35 11.89 -8.32
CA THR A 134 -5.43 12.97 -7.94
C THR A 134 -3.97 12.52 -8.02
N LEU A 135 -3.72 11.21 -8.06
CA LEU A 135 -2.39 10.66 -8.24
C LEU A 135 -1.88 10.99 -9.64
N ARG A 136 -0.70 11.61 -9.68
CA ARG A 136 -0.03 11.88 -10.94
C ARG A 136 0.21 10.58 -11.70
N ARG A 137 -0.22 10.55 -12.96
CA ARG A 137 -0.12 9.37 -13.84
C ARG A 137 1.30 8.78 -13.90
N ASP A 138 2.33 9.63 -13.89
CA ASP A 138 3.71 9.17 -13.90
C ASP A 138 4.09 8.38 -12.64
N ILE A 139 3.59 8.77 -11.45
CA ILE A 139 3.82 8.04 -10.21
C ILE A 139 3.21 6.64 -10.28
N SER A 140 1.95 6.52 -10.72
CA SER A 140 1.29 5.22 -10.90
C SER A 140 2.08 4.32 -11.87
N LEU A 141 2.55 4.89 -12.99
CA LEU A 141 3.39 4.16 -13.96
C LEU A 141 4.73 3.73 -13.37
N HIS A 142 5.37 4.56 -12.54
CA HIS A 142 6.62 4.22 -11.87
C HIS A 142 6.43 3.07 -10.86
N ILE A 143 5.32 3.07 -10.10
CA ILE A 143 4.94 1.97 -9.21
C ILE A 143 4.75 0.69 -10.03
N LYS A 144 3.92 0.71 -11.08
CA LYS A 144 3.68 -0.46 -11.94
C LYS A 144 4.96 -0.98 -12.59
N SER A 145 5.85 -0.09 -13.03
CA SER A 145 7.15 -0.44 -13.59
C SER A 145 8.07 -1.12 -12.57
N TYR A 146 8.05 -0.67 -11.31
CA TYR A 146 8.79 -1.27 -10.21
C TYR A 146 8.35 -2.71 -9.93
N PHE A 147 7.04 -2.96 -9.84
CA PHE A 147 6.52 -4.32 -9.65
C PHE A 147 6.61 -5.20 -10.91
N LYS A 148 6.57 -4.61 -12.09
CA LYS A 148 6.87 -5.33 -13.34
C LYS A 148 8.28 -5.93 -13.31
N ARG A 149 9.30 -5.17 -12.86
CA ARG A 149 10.68 -5.70 -12.76
C ARG A 149 10.78 -6.86 -11.78
N MET A 150 10.05 -6.80 -10.66
CA MET A 150 9.94 -7.91 -9.70
C MET A 150 9.31 -9.16 -10.34
N MET A 151 8.20 -9.00 -11.06
CA MET A 151 7.53 -10.08 -11.77
C MET A 151 8.43 -10.70 -12.86
N ASP A 152 9.12 -9.87 -13.63
CA ASP A 152 10.04 -10.32 -14.68
C ASP A 152 11.23 -11.08 -14.07
N TYR A 153 11.74 -10.64 -12.91
CA TYR A 153 12.77 -11.34 -12.16
C TYR A 153 12.31 -12.71 -11.65
N LEU A 154 11.12 -12.80 -11.04
CA LEU A 154 10.54 -14.09 -10.61
C LEU A 154 10.46 -15.09 -11.76
N LYS A 155 9.94 -14.65 -12.91
CA LYS A 155 9.84 -15.47 -14.12
C LYS A 155 11.23 -15.89 -14.63
N GLY A 156 12.17 -14.95 -14.72
CA GLY A 156 13.54 -15.22 -15.16
C GLY A 156 14.33 -16.16 -14.24
N ARG A 157 13.91 -16.30 -12.98
CA ARG A 157 14.44 -17.25 -12.01
C ARG A 157 13.56 -18.50 -11.84
N ASN A 158 12.58 -18.70 -12.71
CA ASN A 158 11.65 -19.84 -12.68
C ASN A 158 10.94 -20.02 -11.33
N TYR A 159 10.61 -18.91 -10.66
CA TYR A 159 9.96 -18.90 -9.34
C TYR A 159 10.73 -19.72 -8.29
N SER A 160 12.07 -19.72 -8.36
CA SER A 160 12.91 -20.39 -7.36
C SER A 160 12.63 -19.88 -5.95
N SER A 161 12.89 -20.72 -4.95
CA SER A 161 12.82 -20.34 -3.53
C SER A 161 13.60 -19.04 -3.25
N CYS A 162 14.85 -18.95 -3.74
CA CYS A 162 15.66 -17.73 -3.57
C CYS A 162 15.07 -16.49 -4.24
N ALA A 163 14.43 -16.63 -5.40
CA ALA A 163 13.79 -15.50 -6.05
C ALA A 163 12.61 -14.98 -5.23
N TRP A 164 11.81 -15.89 -4.65
CA TRP A 164 10.72 -15.54 -3.75
C TRP A 164 11.19 -14.91 -2.45
N GLU A 165 12.31 -15.36 -1.88
CA GLU A 165 12.91 -14.72 -0.71
C GLU A 165 13.34 -13.28 -1.00
N VAL A 166 13.89 -13.02 -2.20
CA VAL A 166 14.21 -11.65 -2.64
C VAL A 166 12.95 -10.79 -2.77
N ILE A 167 11.87 -11.35 -3.31
CA ILE A 167 10.57 -10.67 -3.43
C ILE A 167 9.91 -10.43 -2.08
N ARG A 168 9.98 -11.38 -1.14
CA ARG A 168 9.49 -11.22 0.23
C ARG A 168 10.16 -10.02 0.90
N MET A 169 11.48 -9.91 0.76
CA MET A 169 12.24 -8.78 1.33
C MET A 169 11.92 -7.45 0.64
N GLU A 170 11.76 -7.43 -0.68
CA GLU A 170 11.38 -6.21 -1.39
C GLU A 170 9.91 -5.81 -1.10
N THR A 171 9.05 -6.78 -0.80
CA THR A 171 7.67 -6.52 -0.36
C THR A 171 7.64 -5.92 1.04
N LYS A 172 8.48 -6.40 1.97
CA LYS A 172 8.68 -5.75 3.27
C LYS A 172 9.12 -4.29 3.09
N ARG A 173 10.00 -4.02 2.13
CA ARG A 173 10.40 -2.65 1.79
C ARG A 173 9.22 -1.81 1.28
N SER A 174 8.36 -2.37 0.44
CA SER A 174 7.12 -1.72 -0.01
C SER A 174 6.17 -1.44 1.17
N CYS A 175 6.02 -2.34 2.14
CA CYS A 175 5.26 -2.07 3.36
C CYS A 175 5.85 -0.93 4.21
N LEU A 176 7.19 -0.77 4.23
CA LEU A 176 7.81 0.39 4.89
C LEU A 176 7.51 1.70 4.15
N VAL A 177 7.39 1.67 2.82
CA VAL A 177 6.91 2.80 2.03
C VAL A 177 5.44 3.11 2.36
N ILE A 178 4.59 2.08 2.43
CA ILE A 178 3.18 2.22 2.81
C ILE A 178 3.07 2.94 4.15
N TYR A 179 3.84 2.56 5.18
CA TYR A 179 3.83 3.29 6.45
C TYR A 179 4.15 4.79 6.32
N ARG A 180 5.08 5.15 5.43
CA ARG A 180 5.45 6.55 5.20
C ARG A 180 4.32 7.32 4.54
N LEU A 181 3.60 6.68 3.61
CA LEU A 181 2.41 7.24 2.98
C LEU A 181 1.23 7.29 3.96
N THR A 182 1.02 6.27 4.78
CA THR A 182 -0.03 6.23 5.81
C THR A 182 0.09 7.43 6.76
N ARG A 183 1.32 7.86 7.10
CA ARG A 183 1.51 9.07 7.93
C ARG A 183 0.98 10.35 7.28
N LYS A 184 0.78 10.39 5.96
CA LYS A 184 0.17 11.52 5.25
C LYS A 184 -1.33 11.58 5.40
N LEU A 185 -1.96 10.49 5.80
CA LEU A 185 -3.40 10.42 6.06
C LEU A 185 -3.78 11.14 7.36
N LYS A 186 -2.81 11.34 8.27
CA LYS A 186 -2.97 12.18 9.45
C LYS A 186 -2.52 13.61 9.11
N LYS A 187 -3.41 14.59 9.26
CA LYS A 187 -3.05 16.02 9.22
C LYS A 187 -1.98 16.33 10.28
#